data_AF-A0A0V0PT72-F1
#
_entry.id   AF-A0A0V0PT72-F1
#
_cell.length_a   1.000
_cell.length_b   1.000
_cell.length_c   1.000
_cell.angle_alpha   90.00
_cell.angle_beta   90.00
_cell.angle_gamma   90.00
#
_symmetry.space_group_name_H-M   'P 1'
#
loop_
_entity.id
_entity.type
_entity.pdbx_description
1 polymer ?
#
loop_
_entity_poly.entity_id
_entity_poly.type
_entity_poly.pdbx_seq_one_letter_code
_entity_poly.pdbx_strand_id
1 'polypeptide(L)' 'MLGQHRSTQRRIPRGRDDERQLTEDIVALARRYGRYGYRKIAELLRSQAGWVVNDKRVERIWRQERGEADKQSIQ' A
#
# COMPACT_ATOMS: atom_id res chain seq x y z
N MET A 1 17.28 26.54 15.28
CA MET A 1 16.36 25.41 15.50
C MET A 1 15.05 25.74 14.82
N LEU A 2 14.77 25.14 13.66
CA LEU A 2 13.49 25.30 12.96
C LEU A 2 12.94 23.90 12.72
N GLY A 3 12.08 23.47 13.65
CA GLY A 3 11.33 22.23 13.56
C GLY A 3 10.37 22.33 12.39
N GLN A 4 10.72 21.68 11.29
CA GLN A 4 9.80 21.44 10.18
C GLN A 4 8.58 20.69 10.73
N HIS A 5 7.44 21.38 10.82
CA HIS A 5 6.16 20.79 11.19
C HIS A 5 5.72 19.84 10.07
N ARG A 6 6.16 18.59 10.15
CA ARG A 6 5.86 17.53 9.17
C ARG A 6 4.48 16.92 9.44
N SER A 7 3.42 17.73 9.37
CA SER A 7 2.04 17.25 9.53
C SER A 7 1.14 17.49 8.32
N THR A 8 1.67 18.05 7.23
CA THR A 8 0.87 18.41 6.05
C THR A 8 1.20 17.59 4.79
N GLN A 9 1.83 16.43 4.94
CA GLN A 9 1.91 15.45 3.84
C GLN A 9 0.97 14.28 4.15
N ARG A 10 -0.32 14.61 4.29
CA ARG A 10 -1.39 13.62 4.27
C ARG A 10 -1.88 13.57 2.82
N ARG A 11 -1.48 12.56 2.04
CA ARG A 11 -2.45 12.02 1.07
C ARG A 11 -3.55 11.39 1.93
N ILE A 12 -4.54 12.21 2.30
CA ILE A 12 -5.79 11.70 2.85
C ILE A 12 -6.36 10.86 1.70
N PRO A 13 -6.57 9.54 1.88
CA PRO A 13 -7.17 8.72 0.83
C PRO A 13 -8.55 9.30 0.55
N ARG A 14 -8.72 9.92 -0.61
CA ARG A 14 -9.95 10.58 -1.06
C ARG A 14 -10.65 9.65 -2.05
N GLY A 15 -11.16 8.53 -1.53
CA GLY A 15 -12.18 7.73 -2.22
C GLY A 15 -11.80 6.28 -2.51
N ARG A 16 -12.67 5.62 -3.30
CA ARG A 16 -12.54 4.23 -3.77
C ARG A 16 -11.37 4.04 -4.73
N ASP A 17 -11.04 5.06 -5.50
CA ASP A 17 -9.99 4.99 -6.53
C ASP A 17 -8.59 4.82 -5.91
N ASP A 18 -8.29 5.58 -4.85
CA ASP A 18 -7.04 5.44 -4.08
C ASP A 18 -6.90 4.03 -3.46
N GLU A 19 -8.00 3.39 -3.08
CA GLU A 19 -7.97 2.04 -2.48
C GLU A 19 -7.71 0.96 -3.53
N ARG A 20 -8.25 1.14 -4.74
CA ARG A 20 -7.95 0.27 -5.89
C ARG A 20 -6.48 0.41 -6.30
N GLN A 21 -6.00 1.64 -6.46
CA GLN A 21 -4.61 1.93 -6.82
C GLN A 21 -3.63 1.40 -5.76
N LEU A 22 -3.96 1.55 -4.48
CA LEU A 22 -3.17 0.99 -3.39
C LEU A 22 -3.13 -0.55 -3.44
N THR A 23 -4.24 -1.19 -3.77
CA THR A 23 -4.31 -2.64 -3.92
C THR A 23 -3.47 -3.10 -5.12
N GLU A 24 -3.61 -2.45 -6.27
CA GLU A 24 -2.82 -2.72 -7.47
C GLU A 24 -1.32 -2.55 -7.22
N ASP A 25 -0.91 -1.49 -6.52
CA ASP A 25 0.50 -1.29 -6.12
C ASP A 25 0.98 -2.37 -5.13
N ILE A 26 0.15 -2.73 -4.15
CA ILE A 26 0.47 -3.82 -3.21
C ILE A 26 0.68 -5.13 -3.97
N VAL A 27 -0.22 -5.47 -4.91
CA VAL A 27 -0.15 -6.71 -5.71
C VAL A 27 1.03 -6.67 -6.67
N ALA A 28 1.31 -5.54 -7.32
CA ALA A 28 2.46 -5.38 -8.21
C ALA A 28 3.78 -5.55 -7.44
N LEU A 29 3.88 -4.96 -6.23
CA LEU A 29 5.01 -5.16 -5.34
C LEU A 29 5.04 -6.61 -4.86
N ALA A 30 3.92 -7.22 -4.47
CA ALA A 30 3.84 -8.63 -4.07
C ALA A 30 4.41 -9.55 -5.16
N ARG A 31 4.05 -9.31 -6.42
CA ARG A 31 4.49 -10.12 -7.56
C ARG A 31 5.97 -9.90 -7.86
N ARG A 32 6.43 -8.65 -7.83
CA ARG A 32 7.84 -8.28 -8.08
C ARG A 32 8.77 -8.73 -6.96
N TYR A 33 8.28 -8.71 -5.73
CA TYR A 33 9.04 -8.84 -4.50
C TYR A 33 8.51 -9.97 -3.62
N GLY A 34 7.92 -11.04 -4.19
CA GLY A 34 7.14 -12.07 -3.46
C GLY A 34 7.82 -12.82 -2.32
N ARG A 35 9.12 -12.61 -2.11
CA ARG A 35 9.87 -13.05 -0.93
C ARG A 35 9.72 -12.14 0.29
N TYR A 36 9.21 -10.93 0.08
CA TYR A 36 9.11 -9.88 1.09
C TYR A 36 7.71 -9.84 1.71
N GLY A 37 7.67 -9.71 3.03
CA GLY A 37 6.43 -9.59 3.80
C GLY A 37 5.80 -8.20 3.69
N TYR A 38 4.56 -8.09 4.19
CA TYR A 38 3.76 -6.86 4.13
C TYR A 38 4.46 -5.62 4.73
N ARG A 39 5.34 -5.78 5.73
CA ARG A 39 6.14 -4.69 6.31
C ARG A 39 7.07 -4.05 5.29
N LYS A 40 7.76 -4.87 4.50
CA LYS A 40 8.69 -4.36 3.48
C LYS A 40 7.93 -3.74 2.31
N ILE A 41 6.79 -4.32 1.95
CA ILE A 41 5.87 -3.71 0.97
C ILE A 41 5.38 -2.35 1.48
N ALA A 42 5.02 -2.22 2.76
CA ALA A 42 4.63 -0.94 3.35
C ALA A 42 5.77 0.10 3.36
N GLU A 43 7.02 -0.31 3.56
CA GLU A 43 8.18 0.58 3.38
C GLU A 43 8.35 1.02 1.91
N LEU A 44 8.21 0.10 0.95
CA LEU A 44 8.32 0.40 -0.48
C LEU A 44 7.22 1.34 -0.95
N LEU A 45 5.99 1.13 -0.49
CA LEU A 45 4.85 2.03 -0.75
C LEU A 45 5.13 3.44 -0.24
N ARG A 46 5.71 3.57 0.96
CA ARG A 46 6.06 4.87 1.57
C ARG A 46 7.23 5.56 0.87
N SER A 47 8.28 4.82 0.54
CA SER A 47 9.54 5.37 0.03
C SER A 47 9.60 5.52 -1.48
N GLN A 48 9.04 4.57 -2.23
CA GLN A 48 9.10 4.55 -3.71
C GLN A 48 7.86 5.18 -4.33
N ALA A 49 6.66 4.85 -3.82
CA ALA A 49 5.39 5.31 -4.39
C ALA A 49 4.78 6.52 -3.65
N GLY A 50 5.41 6.99 -2.57
CA GLY A 50 4.97 8.16 -1.81
C GLY A 50 3.61 7.98 -1.13
N TRP A 51 3.19 6.74 -0.87
CA TRP A 51 1.95 6.44 -0.17
C TRP A 51 2.11 6.66 1.33
N VAL A 52 1.19 7.41 1.94
CA VAL A 52 1.13 7.57 3.40
C VAL A 52 0.12 6.56 3.95
N VAL A 53 0.52 5.30 3.97
CA VAL A 53 -0.29 4.18 4.45
C VAL A 53 0.25 3.61 5.75
N ASN A 54 -0.66 3.16 6.62
CA ASN A 54 -0.31 2.47 7.85
C ASN A 54 -0.05 0.98 7.56
N ASP A 55 0.95 0.40 8.23
CA ASP A 55 1.25 -1.04 8.18
C ASP A 55 0.00 -1.91 8.41
N LYS A 56 -0.92 -1.50 9.31
CA LYS A 56 -2.19 -2.22 9.54
C LYS A 56 -3.10 -2.25 8.30
N ARG A 57 -3.11 -1.17 7.51
CA ARG A 57 -3.93 -1.11 6.29
C ARG A 57 -3.38 -2.02 5.21
N VAL A 58 -2.05 -2.03 5.05
CA VAL A 58 -1.36 -2.94 4.14
C VAL A 58 -1.57 -4.39 4.57
N GLU A 59 -1.48 -4.70 5.87
CA GLU A 59 -1.75 -6.03 6.41
C GLU A 59 -3.19 -6.50 6.13
N ARG A 60 -4.18 -5.60 6.27
CA ARG A 60 -5.59 -5.92 5.98
C ARG A 60 -5.80 -6.23 4.50
N ILE A 61 -5.30 -5.39 3.60
CA ILE A 61 -5.38 -5.61 2.14
C ILE A 61 -4.62 -6.88 1.77
N TRP A 62 -3.43 -7.09 2.33
CA TRP A 62 -2.63 -8.29 2.10
C TRP A 62 -3.32 -9.58 2.54
N ARG A 63 -3.99 -9.59 3.71
CA ARG A 63 -4.76 -10.76 4.17
C ARG A 63 -5.99 -11.01 3.32
N GLN A 64 -6.67 -9.94 2.89
CA GLN A 64 -7.83 -10.04 2.01
C GLN A 64 -7.42 -10.55 0.62
N GLU A 65 -6.38 -9.98 0.02
CA GLU A 65 -5.84 -10.39 -1.29
C GLU A 65 -5.20 -11.78 -1.26
N ARG A 66 -4.53 -12.22 -0.19
CA ARG A 66 -4.04 -13.62 -0.15
C ARG A 66 -5.17 -14.67 -0.20
N GLY A 67 -6.41 -14.30 0.13
CA GLY A 67 -7.60 -15.13 -0.09
C GLY A 67 -8.35 -14.82 -1.40
N GLU A 68 -8.22 -13.60 -1.92
CA GLU A 68 -9.03 -13.07 -3.03
C GLU A 68 -8.26 -12.94 -4.37
N ALA A 69 -6.93 -13.03 -4.37
CA ALA A 69 -6.05 -12.84 -5.54
C ALA A 69 -6.27 -13.88 -6.66
N ASP A 70 -7.04 -14.93 -6.38
CA ASP A 70 -7.54 -15.88 -7.38
C ASP A 70 -8.63 -15.26 -8.29
N LYS A 71 -9.35 -14.23 -7.83
CA LYS A 71 -10.53 -13.66 -8.53
C LYS A 71 -10.24 -12.43 -9.40
N GLN A 72 -9.13 -11.72 -9.16
CA GLN A 72 -8.79 -10.47 -9.86
C GLN A 72 -8.11 -10.67 -11.23
N SER A 73 -7.84 -11.91 -11.65
CA SER A 73 -7.30 -12.23 -12.99
C SER A 73 -8.34 -12.23 -14.12
N ILE A 74 -9.62 -11.92 -13.83
CA ILE A 74 -10.68 -11.81 -14.84
C ILE A 74 -11.22 -10.38 -14.84
N GLN A 75 -10.46 -9.45 -15.41
CA GLN A 75 -10.96 -8.19 -15.96
C GLN A 75 -9.96 -7.60 -16.96
#